data_AF-A0A935XUR4-F1
#
_entry.id   AF-A0A935XUR4-F1
#
_cell.length_a   1.000
_cell.length_b   1.000
_cell.length_c   1.000
_cell.angle_alpha   90.00
_cell.angle_beta   90.00
_cell.angle_gamma   90.00
#
_symmetry.space_group_name_H-M   'P 1'
#
loop_
_entity.id
_entity.type
_entity.pdbx_description
1 polymer ?
#
loop_
_entity_poly.entity_id
_entity_poly.type
_entity_poly.pdbx_seq_one_letter_code
_entity_poly.pdbx_strand_id
1 'polypeptide(L)'
;MTPALPFLRWLPQWRQKDVLRADLLAGLTGAIVVLPQGVAFATLAGMPPAYGLYAAMMPCVIAALFGSSRLMVTGPANAISLTTMALVAPLAAVGSSQYVGLVLTLTFVVGALQLLLGMARVGKWVELVPHAVIAGFTAGAAVLIVNSQVGTLLGLDLPRGLSVAQTLRAVFTTGQSIQALPVIAAMATILINLAALRRSRWIPPILMAVIGGTAITWLAAGLLGAQPATVEALPGRCRRCRCPTCARCRTWCCRRW
;
A
#
# COMPACT_ATOMS: atom_id res chain seq x y z
N MET A 1 35.70 -10.56 -4.00
CA MET A 1 35.16 -9.49 -4.87
C MET A 1 33.65 -9.54 -4.81
N THR A 2 33.00 -8.55 -4.23
CA THR A 2 31.53 -8.49 -4.22
C THR A 2 31.05 -8.26 -5.65
N PRO A 3 30.23 -9.15 -6.24
CA PRO A 3 29.73 -8.94 -7.60
C PRO A 3 28.96 -7.61 -7.63
N ALA A 4 29.15 -6.84 -8.71
CA ALA A 4 28.43 -5.59 -8.97
C ALA A 4 26.90 -5.79 -9.06
N LEU A 5 26.46 -7.05 -9.25
CA LEU A 5 25.08 -7.48 -9.28
C LEU A 5 24.79 -8.42 -8.08
N PRO A 6 24.10 -7.93 -7.04
CA PRO A 6 23.84 -8.70 -5.82
C PRO A 6 23.11 -10.03 -6.05
N PHE A 7 22.20 -10.08 -7.03
CA PHE A 7 21.38 -11.26 -7.31
C PHE A 7 22.21 -12.48 -7.74
N LEU A 8 23.40 -12.29 -8.31
CA LEU A 8 24.29 -13.39 -8.71
C LEU A 8 24.79 -14.20 -7.51
N ARG A 9 24.75 -13.64 -6.29
CA ARG A 9 25.11 -14.37 -5.07
C ARG A 9 24.12 -15.48 -4.73
N TRP A 10 22.88 -15.37 -5.20
CA TRP A 10 21.82 -16.31 -4.85
C TRP A 10 21.66 -17.44 -5.89
N LEU A 11 22.15 -17.24 -7.12
CA LEU A 11 22.12 -18.26 -8.18
C LEU A 11 22.65 -19.64 -7.75
N PRO A 12 23.79 -19.76 -7.04
CA PRO A 12 24.29 -21.05 -6.57
C PRO A 12 23.36 -21.73 -5.57
N GLN A 13 22.64 -20.96 -4.76
CA GLN A 13 21.71 -21.47 -3.73
C GLN A 13 20.43 -22.04 -4.38
N TRP A 14 20.01 -21.48 -5.51
CA TRP A 14 18.87 -21.99 -6.29
C TRP A 14 19.15 -23.32 -7.00
N ARG A 15 20.39 -23.83 -6.99
CA ARG A 15 20.68 -25.21 -7.43
C ARG A 15 20.00 -26.27 -6.55
N GLN A 16 19.69 -25.93 -5.29
CA GLN A 16 18.94 -26.81 -4.40
C GLN A 16 17.44 -26.69 -4.72
N LYS A 17 16.82 -27.81 -5.12
CA LYS A 17 15.41 -27.85 -5.54
C LYS A 17 14.46 -27.38 -4.43
N ASP A 18 14.77 -27.70 -3.18
CA ASP A 18 13.93 -27.33 -2.03
C ASP A 18 13.92 -25.81 -1.80
N VAL A 19 15.08 -25.18 -1.99
CA VAL A 19 15.25 -23.73 -1.87
C VAL A 19 14.49 -23.00 -2.98
N LEU A 20 14.56 -23.50 -4.21
CA LEU A 20 13.79 -22.94 -5.33
C LEU A 20 12.28 -23.07 -5.11
N ARG A 21 11.82 -24.22 -4.61
CA ARG A 21 10.40 -24.45 -4.30
C ARG A 21 9.92 -23.53 -3.18
N ALA A 22 10.71 -23.36 -2.12
CA ALA A 22 10.39 -22.48 -1.01
C ALA A 22 10.30 -21.01 -1.46
N ASP A 23 11.27 -20.52 -2.24
CA ASP A 23 11.26 -19.15 -2.79
C ASP A 23 10.07 -18.91 -3.72
N LEU A 24 9.73 -19.89 -4.57
CA LEU A 24 8.60 -19.77 -5.49
C LEU A 24 7.26 -19.69 -4.74
N LEU A 25 7.07 -20.54 -3.72
CA LEU A 25 5.87 -20.52 -2.88
C LEU A 25 5.79 -19.22 -2.06
N ALA A 26 6.91 -18.76 -1.50
CA ALA A 26 6.98 -17.50 -0.76
C ALA A 26 6.69 -16.28 -1.66
N GLY A 27 7.27 -16.24 -2.86
CA GLY A 27 7.02 -15.19 -3.85
C GLY A 27 5.57 -15.17 -4.32
N LEU A 28 4.98 -16.33 -4.61
CA LEU A 28 3.58 -16.44 -5.04
C LEU A 28 2.62 -15.99 -3.93
N THR A 29 2.82 -16.47 -2.70
CA THR A 29 2.00 -16.07 -1.56
C THR A 29 2.14 -14.58 -1.26
N GLY A 30 3.35 -14.03 -1.32
CA GLY A 30 3.61 -12.60 -1.19
C GLY A 30 2.92 -11.77 -2.27
N ALA A 31 3.00 -12.19 -3.53
CA ALA A 31 2.34 -11.51 -4.65
C ALA A 31 0.82 -11.45 -4.46
N ILE A 32 0.20 -12.56 -4.06
CA ILE A 32 -1.25 -12.63 -3.81
C ILE A 32 -1.66 -11.67 -2.67
N VAL A 33 -0.86 -11.57 -1.60
CA VAL A 33 -1.14 -10.66 -0.47
C VAL A 33 -0.91 -9.19 -0.83
N VAL A 34 0.11 -8.90 -1.61
CA VAL A 34 0.49 -7.53 -2.00
C VAL A 34 -0.54 -6.88 -2.93
N LEU A 35 -1.25 -7.66 -3.76
CA LEU A 35 -2.26 -7.14 -4.69
C LEU A 35 -3.35 -6.29 -4.00
N PRO A 36 -4.15 -6.82 -3.06
CA PRO A 36 -5.18 -6.03 -2.37
C PRO A 36 -4.55 -4.92 -1.51
N GLN A 37 -3.39 -5.17 -0.92
CA GLN A 37 -2.67 -4.18 -0.10
C GLN A 37 -2.25 -2.96 -0.92
N GLY A 38 -1.70 -3.15 -2.12
CA GLY A 38 -1.28 -2.06 -3.00
C GLY A 38 -2.46 -1.19 -3.45
N VAL A 39 -3.59 -1.82 -3.78
CA VAL A 39 -4.84 -1.12 -4.12
C VAL A 39 -5.32 -0.26 -2.95
N ALA A 40 -5.37 -0.82 -1.74
CA ALA A 40 -5.76 -0.09 -0.54
C ALA A 40 -4.83 1.11 -0.28
N PHE A 41 -3.51 0.92 -0.38
CA PHE A 41 -2.54 1.99 -0.13
C PHE A 41 -2.56 3.08 -1.20
N ALA A 42 -2.81 2.75 -2.47
CA ALA A 42 -3.01 3.77 -3.50
C ALA A 42 -4.24 4.63 -3.24
N THR A 43 -5.36 4.02 -2.83
CA THR A 43 -6.54 4.80 -2.47
C THR A 43 -6.24 5.68 -1.25
N LEU A 44 -5.55 5.18 -0.22
CA LEU A 44 -5.11 5.98 0.93
C LEU A 44 -4.22 7.16 0.53
N ALA A 45 -3.43 7.04 -0.53
CA ALA A 45 -2.64 8.13 -1.11
C ALA A 45 -3.45 9.08 -2.00
N GLY A 46 -4.78 8.89 -2.14
CA GLY A 46 -5.61 9.68 -3.04
C GLY A 46 -5.36 9.44 -4.53
N MET A 47 -4.68 8.33 -4.86
CA MET A 47 -4.33 7.94 -6.22
C MET A 47 -5.33 6.92 -6.77
N PRO A 48 -5.52 6.86 -8.10
CA PRO A 48 -6.31 5.81 -8.72
C PRO A 48 -5.76 4.41 -8.34
N PRO A 49 -6.62 3.41 -8.07
CA PRO A 49 -6.20 2.11 -7.55
C PRO A 49 -5.13 1.39 -8.39
N ALA A 50 -5.14 1.60 -9.71
CA ALA A 50 -4.16 1.03 -10.64
C ALA A 50 -2.71 1.41 -10.31
N TYR A 51 -2.47 2.60 -9.74
CA TYR A 51 -1.13 3.02 -9.33
C TYR A 51 -0.57 2.20 -8.17
N GLY A 52 -1.44 1.59 -7.36
CA GLY A 52 -1.04 0.66 -6.30
C GLY A 52 -0.37 -0.59 -6.84
N LEU A 53 -0.86 -1.10 -7.96
CA LEU A 53 -0.25 -2.24 -8.65
C LEU A 53 1.13 -1.90 -9.21
N TYR A 54 1.29 -0.70 -9.80
CA TYR A 54 2.60 -0.25 -10.28
C TYR A 54 3.59 -0.05 -9.12
N ALA A 55 3.13 0.55 -8.02
CA ALA A 55 3.92 0.75 -6.81
C ALA A 55 4.28 -0.56 -6.10
N ALA A 56 3.50 -1.62 -6.29
CA ALA A 56 3.84 -2.96 -5.80
C ALA A 56 4.83 -3.67 -6.73
N MET A 57 4.62 -3.62 -8.04
CA MET A 57 5.39 -4.40 -9.02
C MET A 57 6.78 -3.81 -9.27
N MET A 58 6.87 -2.52 -9.58
CA MET A 58 8.13 -1.91 -10.03
C MET A 58 9.21 -1.91 -8.93
N PRO A 59 8.94 -1.51 -7.68
CA PRO A 59 9.93 -1.58 -6.60
C PRO A 59 10.38 -3.01 -6.31
N CYS A 60 9.48 -4.00 -6.34
CA CYS A 60 9.84 -5.40 -6.17
C CYS A 60 10.87 -5.86 -7.22
N VAL A 61 10.63 -5.56 -8.50
CA VAL A 61 11.55 -5.93 -9.59
C VAL A 61 12.90 -5.26 -9.41
N ILE A 62 12.93 -3.96 -9.09
CA ILE A 62 14.18 -3.22 -8.86
C ILE A 62 14.92 -3.77 -7.63
N ALA A 63 14.22 -4.02 -6.52
CA ALA A 63 14.79 -4.57 -5.31
C ALA A 63 15.29 -6.01 -5.49
N ALA A 64 14.63 -6.83 -6.30
CA ALA A 64 15.11 -8.18 -6.62
C ALA A 64 16.45 -8.16 -7.38
N LEU A 65 16.68 -7.14 -8.22
CA LEU A 65 17.93 -7.03 -8.99
C LEU A 65 19.06 -6.36 -8.21
N PHE A 66 18.75 -5.29 -7.46
CA PHE A 66 19.75 -4.43 -6.82
C PHE A 66 19.77 -4.52 -5.29
N GLY A 67 18.87 -5.29 -4.69
CA GLY A 67 18.76 -5.43 -3.24
C GLY A 67 19.90 -6.21 -2.62
N SER A 68 20.29 -5.81 -1.41
CA SER A 68 21.34 -6.49 -0.62
C SER A 68 20.82 -7.70 0.16
N SER A 69 19.50 -7.78 0.39
CA SER A 69 18.84 -8.84 1.17
C SER A 69 17.93 -9.70 0.30
N ARG A 70 18.06 -11.02 0.46
CA ARG A 70 17.27 -12.03 -0.27
C ARG A 70 15.82 -12.12 0.22
N LEU A 71 15.57 -11.78 1.49
CA LEU A 71 14.26 -11.97 2.14
C LEU A 71 13.45 -10.66 2.25
N MET A 72 14.06 -9.53 1.91
CA MET A 72 13.40 -8.23 2.05
C MET A 72 12.48 -7.98 0.87
N VAL A 73 11.19 -7.79 1.16
CA VAL A 73 10.18 -7.37 0.18
C VAL A 73 10.01 -5.85 0.25
N THR A 74 9.99 -5.20 -0.89
CA THR A 74 9.74 -3.75 -1.00
C THR A 74 8.41 -3.50 -1.66
N GLY A 75 7.72 -2.43 -1.29
CA GLY A 75 6.39 -2.14 -1.84
C GLY A 75 5.77 -0.91 -1.21
N PRO A 76 4.50 -0.63 -1.54
CA PRO A 76 3.78 0.49 -0.95
C PRO A 76 3.58 0.25 0.55
N ALA A 77 3.64 1.33 1.32
CA ALA A 77 3.43 1.31 2.76
C ALA A 77 2.41 2.39 3.17
N ASN A 78 1.64 2.10 4.22
CA ASN A 78 0.61 3.02 4.72
C ASN A 78 1.18 4.40 5.08
N ALA A 79 2.28 4.44 5.83
CA ALA A 79 2.90 5.69 6.28
C ALA A 79 3.28 6.59 5.09
N ILE A 80 3.93 6.04 4.06
CA ILE A 80 4.33 6.77 2.85
C ILE A 80 3.10 7.23 2.06
N SER A 81 2.02 6.44 2.05
CA SER A 81 0.77 6.76 1.34
C SER A 81 0.06 7.95 1.99
N LEU A 82 -0.07 7.94 3.32
CA LEU A 82 -0.68 9.02 4.08
C LEU A 82 0.14 10.31 4.04
N THR A 83 1.46 10.21 4.15
CA THR A 83 2.34 11.40 4.06
C THR A 83 2.31 12.01 2.66
N THR A 84 2.32 11.19 1.61
CA THR A 84 2.18 11.68 0.23
C THR A 84 0.88 12.46 0.04
N MET A 85 -0.23 11.92 0.52
CA MET A 85 -1.51 12.62 0.45
C MET A 85 -1.52 13.91 1.27
N ALA A 86 -1.01 13.90 2.50
CA ALA A 86 -0.94 15.10 3.34
C ALA A 86 -0.10 16.22 2.71
N LEU A 87 0.96 15.86 1.98
CA LEU A 87 1.84 16.82 1.30
C LEU A 87 1.25 17.38 0.01
N VAL A 88 0.50 16.57 -0.75
CA VAL A 88 0.02 16.96 -2.10
C VAL A 88 -1.42 17.46 -2.10
N ALA A 89 -2.27 17.02 -1.16
CA ALA A 89 -3.68 17.43 -1.09
C ALA A 89 -3.89 18.95 -0.98
N PRO A 90 -3.03 19.75 -0.30
CA PRO A 90 -3.16 21.20 -0.30
C PRO A 90 -2.82 21.87 -1.65
N LEU A 91 -2.08 21.20 -2.53
CA LEU A 91 -1.58 21.75 -3.80
C LEU A 91 -2.49 21.44 -4.99
N ALA A 92 -3.27 20.35 -4.93
CA ALA A 92 -4.18 19.96 -5.99
C ALA A 92 -5.34 19.12 -5.45
N ALA A 93 -6.50 19.22 -6.10
CA ALA A 93 -7.65 18.40 -5.76
C ALA A 93 -7.33 16.90 -5.95
N VAL A 94 -7.63 16.09 -4.93
CA VAL A 94 -7.40 14.64 -4.92
C VAL A 94 -8.08 13.96 -6.12
N GLY A 95 -7.39 13.02 -6.76
CA GLY A 95 -7.90 12.31 -7.95
C GLY A 95 -7.83 13.09 -9.26
N SER A 96 -7.51 14.39 -9.24
CA SER A 96 -7.31 15.17 -10.47
C SER A 96 -6.07 14.72 -11.24
N SER A 97 -6.04 14.99 -12.55
CA SER A 97 -4.87 14.71 -13.39
C SER A 97 -3.61 15.47 -12.92
N GLN A 98 -3.80 16.67 -12.36
CA GLN A 98 -2.72 17.46 -11.76
C GLN A 98 -2.19 16.81 -10.48
N TYR A 99 -3.05 16.29 -9.62
CA TYR A 99 -2.65 15.57 -8.40
C TYR A 99 -1.77 14.36 -8.72
N VAL A 100 -2.19 13.53 -9.67
CA VAL A 100 -1.41 12.39 -10.14
C VAL A 100 -0.04 12.85 -10.66
N GLY A 101 0.00 13.94 -11.40
CA GLY A 101 1.25 14.53 -11.89
C GLY A 101 2.20 14.94 -10.77
N LEU A 102 1.68 15.61 -9.74
CA LEU A 102 2.45 16.04 -8.56
C LEU A 102 3.00 14.86 -7.76
N VAL A 103 2.18 13.83 -7.53
CA VAL A 103 2.62 12.62 -6.83
C VAL A 103 3.74 11.93 -7.60
N LEU A 104 3.64 11.82 -8.93
CA LEU A 104 4.71 11.24 -9.76
C LEU A 104 6.00 12.06 -9.73
N THR A 105 5.90 13.39 -9.77
CA THR A 105 7.09 14.25 -9.64
C THR A 105 7.73 14.16 -8.26
N LEU A 106 6.93 14.12 -7.18
CA LEU A 106 7.42 13.93 -5.82
C LEU A 106 8.15 12.59 -5.70
N THR A 107 7.56 11.52 -6.24
CA THR A 107 8.17 10.19 -6.26
C THR A 107 9.51 10.18 -6.99
N PHE A 108 9.60 10.88 -8.13
CA PHE A 108 10.83 11.00 -8.89
C PHE A 108 11.92 11.77 -8.11
N VAL A 109 11.57 12.90 -7.48
CA VAL A 109 12.51 13.70 -6.67
C VAL A 109 13.00 12.90 -5.46
N VAL A 110 12.10 12.21 -4.75
CA VAL A 110 12.47 11.34 -3.62
C VAL A 110 13.37 10.20 -4.07
N GLY A 111 13.08 9.56 -5.21
CA GLY A 111 13.94 8.53 -5.78
C GLY A 111 15.33 9.04 -6.16
N ALA A 112 15.41 10.22 -6.78
CA ALA A 112 16.69 10.85 -7.11
C ALA A 112 17.50 11.19 -5.84
N LEU A 113 16.85 11.73 -4.82
CA LEU A 113 17.49 12.00 -3.52
C LEU A 113 17.98 10.70 -2.86
N GLN A 114 17.19 9.63 -2.87
CA GLN A 114 17.61 8.33 -2.35
C GLN A 114 18.82 7.77 -3.10
N LEU A 115 18.88 7.92 -4.43
CA LEU A 115 20.04 7.53 -5.23
C LEU A 115 21.27 8.37 -4.88
N LEU A 116 21.13 9.69 -4.74
CA LEU A 116 22.23 10.59 -4.33
C LEU A 116 22.77 10.22 -2.95
N LEU A 117 21.90 10.00 -1.97
CA LEU A 117 22.27 9.56 -0.62
C LEU A 117 22.92 8.17 -0.63
N GLY A 118 22.44 7.27 -1.48
CA GLY A 118 23.04 5.94 -1.70
C GLY A 118 24.47 6.03 -2.25
N MET A 119 24.69 6.88 -3.26
CA MET A 119 26.02 7.14 -3.83
C MET A 119 26.97 7.79 -2.83
N ALA A 120 26.46 8.71 -2.00
CA ALA A 120 27.19 9.31 -0.89
C ALA A 120 27.43 8.33 0.28
N ARG A 121 26.95 7.08 0.19
CA ARG A 121 27.09 6.03 1.21
C ARG A 121 26.55 6.43 2.58
N VAL A 122 25.51 7.28 2.59
CA VAL A 122 24.87 7.77 3.81
C VAL A 122 24.21 6.63 4.60
N GLY A 123 23.94 5.49 3.96
CA GLY A 123 23.43 4.28 4.61
C GLY A 123 24.24 3.80 5.83
N LYS A 124 25.56 4.05 5.88
CA LYS A 124 26.38 3.72 7.06
C LYS A 124 25.98 4.50 8.32
N TRP A 125 25.46 5.72 8.13
CA TRP A 125 25.03 6.58 9.22
C TRP A 125 23.63 6.21 9.72
N VAL A 126 22.82 5.57 8.87
CA VAL A 126 21.50 5.06 9.26
C VAL A 126 21.62 3.95 10.32
N GLU A 127 22.73 3.22 10.34
CA GLU A 127 23.02 2.22 11.39
C GLU A 127 23.23 2.85 12.78
N LEU A 128 23.59 4.15 12.84
CA LEU A 128 23.77 4.88 14.10
C LEU A 128 22.44 5.34 14.73
N VAL A 129 21.30 5.09 14.09
CA VAL A 129 19.99 5.46 14.63
C VAL A 129 19.71 4.64 15.88
N PRO A 130 19.49 5.27 17.05
CA PRO A 130 19.26 4.53 18.29
C PRO A 130 18.02 3.64 18.20
N HIS A 131 18.09 2.44 18.80
CA HIS A 131 16.95 1.52 18.85
C HIS A 131 15.68 2.17 19.45
N ALA A 132 15.83 3.07 20.42
CA ALA A 132 14.71 3.83 21.00
C ALA A 132 13.97 4.69 19.95
N VAL A 133 14.68 5.29 19.00
CA VAL A 133 14.08 6.10 17.93
C VAL A 133 13.31 5.20 16.96
N ILE A 134 13.89 4.06 16.61
CA ILE A 134 13.22 3.09 15.72
C ILE A 134 11.94 2.56 16.39
N ALA A 135 12.01 2.19 17.67
CA ALA A 135 10.86 1.74 18.44
C ALA A 135 9.77 2.81 18.57
N GLY A 136 10.15 4.06 18.83
CA GLY A 136 9.20 5.19 18.88
C GLY A 136 8.53 5.45 17.52
N PHE A 137 9.30 5.41 16.44
CA PHE A 137 8.78 5.58 15.09
C PHE A 137 7.82 4.45 14.70
N THR A 138 8.15 3.19 14.99
CA THR A 138 7.27 2.05 14.68
C THR A 138 5.99 2.07 15.51
N ALA A 139 6.07 2.43 16.80
CA ALA A 139 4.88 2.62 17.63
C ALA A 139 3.99 3.76 17.11
N GLY A 140 4.57 4.91 16.74
CA GLY A 140 3.84 6.01 16.13
C GLY A 140 3.20 5.63 14.79
N ALA A 141 3.91 4.89 13.95
CA ALA A 141 3.38 4.36 12.70
C ALA A 141 2.20 3.39 12.93
N ALA A 142 2.28 2.53 13.96
CA ALA A 142 1.19 1.63 14.34
C ALA A 142 -0.07 2.41 14.76
N VAL A 143 0.08 3.46 15.59
CA VAL A 143 -1.02 4.35 15.97
C VAL A 143 -1.63 5.02 14.75
N LEU A 144 -0.82 5.53 13.82
CA LEU A 144 -1.30 6.16 12.60
C LEU A 144 -2.02 5.17 11.68
N ILE A 145 -1.56 3.91 11.60
CA ILE A 145 -2.25 2.84 10.88
C ILE A 145 -3.64 2.62 11.48
N VAL A 146 -3.76 2.40 12.78
CA VAL A 146 -5.06 2.22 13.43
C VAL A 146 -5.96 3.43 13.17
N ASN A 147 -5.44 4.64 13.36
CA ASN A 147 -6.17 5.88 13.12
C ASN A 147 -6.73 5.97 11.69
N SER A 148 -5.93 5.60 10.69
CA SER A 148 -6.35 5.63 9.28
C SER A 148 -7.47 4.66 8.94
N GLN A 149 -7.71 3.64 9.77
CA GLN A 149 -8.78 2.66 9.56
C GLN A 149 -10.07 3.02 10.28
N VAL A 150 -10.05 3.89 11.29
CA VAL A 150 -11.24 4.20 12.13
C VAL A 150 -12.46 4.62 11.29
N GLY A 151 -12.28 5.52 10.31
CA GLY A 151 -13.37 5.95 9.42
C GLY A 151 -13.96 4.78 8.62
N THR A 152 -13.11 3.97 7.99
CA THR A 152 -13.51 2.80 7.21
C THR A 152 -14.20 1.74 8.06
N LEU A 153 -13.73 1.50 9.29
CA LEU A 153 -14.31 0.51 10.21
C LEU A 153 -15.71 0.89 10.66
N LEU A 154 -15.96 2.19 10.88
CA LEU A 154 -17.24 2.71 11.36
C LEU A 154 -18.20 3.13 10.22
N GLY A 155 -17.72 3.11 8.96
CA GLY A 155 -18.48 3.59 7.81
C GLY A 155 -18.69 5.11 7.81
N LEU A 156 -17.75 5.86 8.39
CA LEU A 156 -17.80 7.32 8.46
C LEU A 156 -16.95 7.93 7.35
N ASP A 157 -17.53 8.89 6.61
CA ASP A 157 -16.80 9.71 5.64
C ASP A 157 -15.97 10.76 6.37
N LEU A 158 -14.80 10.33 6.85
CA LEU A 158 -13.81 11.21 7.46
C LEU A 158 -12.81 11.71 6.41
N PRO A 159 -12.44 13.00 6.44
CA PRO A 159 -11.30 13.50 5.69
C PRO A 159 -10.07 12.61 5.94
N ARG A 160 -9.36 12.24 4.88
CA ARG A 160 -8.17 11.40 5.00
C ARG A 160 -6.98 12.25 5.49
N GLY A 161 -6.09 11.64 6.27
CA GLY A 161 -4.86 12.32 6.76
C GLY A 161 -5.05 13.15 8.02
N LEU A 162 -6.19 13.00 8.72
CA LEU A 162 -6.42 13.64 10.02
C LEU A 162 -5.43 13.14 11.07
N SER A 163 -5.05 14.04 11.98
CA SER A 163 -4.36 13.65 13.20
C SER A 163 -5.25 12.78 14.10
N VAL A 164 -4.64 12.04 15.03
CA VAL A 164 -5.35 11.17 15.96
C VAL A 164 -6.38 11.96 16.77
N ALA A 165 -6.01 13.14 17.27
CA ALA A 165 -6.91 14.01 18.03
C ALA A 165 -8.09 14.50 17.19
N GLN A 166 -7.87 14.87 15.92
CA GLN A 166 -8.95 15.27 15.03
C GLN A 166 -9.89 14.11 14.69
N THR A 167 -9.34 12.91 14.51
CA THR A 167 -10.11 11.70 14.22
C THR A 167 -11.03 11.34 15.39
N LEU A 168 -10.50 11.36 16.63
CA LEU A 168 -11.29 11.17 17.85
C LEU A 168 -12.44 12.17 17.95
N ARG A 169 -12.16 13.47 17.78
CA ARG A 169 -13.19 14.51 17.81
C ARG A 169 -14.27 14.27 16.76
N ALA A 170 -13.87 13.95 15.53
CA ALA A 170 -14.80 13.69 14.44
C ALA A 170 -15.68 12.45 14.70
N VAL A 171 -15.13 11.40 15.30
CA VAL A 171 -15.91 10.22 15.69
C VAL A 171 -16.93 10.57 16.78
N PHE A 172 -16.57 11.39 17.77
CA PHE A 172 -17.51 11.81 18.81
C PHE A 172 -18.64 12.71 18.28
N THR A 173 -18.35 13.58 17.31
CA THR A 173 -19.37 14.46 16.72
C THR A 173 -20.28 13.73 15.74
N THR A 174 -19.74 12.75 15.00
CA THR A 174 -20.44 12.06 13.90
C THR A 174 -20.88 10.64 14.29
N GLY A 175 -20.74 10.26 15.57
CA GLY A 175 -21.01 8.90 16.06
C GLY A 175 -22.46 8.42 15.89
N GLN A 176 -23.40 9.31 15.59
CA GLN A 176 -24.79 8.93 15.28
C GLN A 176 -24.98 8.38 13.85
N SER A 177 -24.00 8.54 12.95
CA SER A 177 -24.08 8.05 11.56
C SER A 177 -23.27 6.78 11.32
N ILE A 178 -23.00 5.99 12.36
CA ILE A 178 -22.26 4.72 12.22
C ILE A 178 -23.09 3.74 11.39
N GLN A 179 -22.48 3.19 10.35
CA GLN A 179 -23.14 2.24 9.46
C GLN A 179 -22.88 0.81 9.95
N ALA A 180 -23.94 0.00 10.06
CA ALA A 180 -23.81 -1.37 10.57
C ALA A 180 -22.99 -2.29 9.63
N LEU A 181 -23.11 -2.09 8.31
CA LEU A 181 -22.51 -3.00 7.33
C LEU A 181 -20.96 -2.94 7.32
N PRO A 182 -20.30 -1.77 7.29
CA PRO A 182 -18.83 -1.68 7.42
C PRO A 182 -18.31 -2.24 8.76
N VAL A 183 -19.05 -2.05 9.84
CA VAL A 183 -18.70 -2.59 11.17
C VAL A 183 -18.74 -4.12 11.16
N ILE A 184 -19.79 -4.72 10.58
CA ILE A 184 -19.89 -6.17 10.42
C ILE A 184 -18.73 -6.70 9.56
N ALA A 185 -18.44 -6.04 8.44
CA ALA A 185 -17.34 -6.40 7.55
C ALA A 185 -15.99 -6.37 8.29
N ALA A 186 -15.74 -5.29 9.03
CA ALA A 186 -14.54 -5.10 9.83
C ALA A 186 -14.37 -6.19 10.90
N MET A 187 -15.41 -6.41 11.70
CA MET A 187 -15.40 -7.40 12.77
C MET A 187 -15.23 -8.83 12.24
N ALA A 188 -15.96 -9.18 11.16
CA ALA A 188 -15.82 -10.47 10.50
C ALA A 188 -14.37 -10.68 10.00
N THR A 189 -13.81 -9.68 9.33
CA THR A 189 -12.44 -9.74 8.80
C THR A 189 -11.41 -9.93 9.93
N ILE A 190 -11.52 -9.18 11.02
CA ILE A 190 -10.63 -9.27 12.18
C ILE A 190 -10.74 -10.65 12.85
N LEU A 191 -11.96 -11.11 13.12
CA LEU A 191 -12.21 -12.39 13.80
C LEU A 191 -11.71 -13.57 12.95
N ILE A 192 -11.97 -13.57 11.65
CA ILE A 192 -11.46 -14.60 10.73
C ILE A 192 -9.93 -14.56 10.72
N ASN A 193 -9.32 -13.38 10.63
CA ASN A 193 -7.86 -13.27 10.64
C ASN A 193 -7.25 -13.82 11.94
N LEU A 194 -7.82 -13.50 13.10
CA LEU A 194 -7.36 -14.01 14.40
C LEU A 194 -7.54 -15.52 14.53
N ALA A 195 -8.67 -16.07 14.06
CA ALA A 195 -8.91 -17.51 14.05
C ALA A 195 -7.96 -18.23 13.08
N ALA A 196 -7.72 -17.64 11.91
CA ALA A 196 -6.80 -18.12 10.89
C ALA A 196 -5.36 -18.16 11.38
N LEU A 197 -4.90 -17.14 12.10
CA LEU A 197 -3.56 -17.07 12.69
C LEU A 197 -3.28 -18.25 13.65
N ARG A 198 -4.31 -18.74 14.35
CA ARG A 198 -4.17 -19.87 15.27
C ARG A 198 -4.19 -21.23 14.57
N ARG A 199 -4.70 -21.33 13.34
CA ARG A 199 -5.07 -22.62 12.72
C ARG A 199 -4.36 -22.92 11.40
N SER A 200 -4.05 -21.90 10.60
CA SER A 200 -3.53 -22.11 9.25
C SER A 200 -2.02 -21.89 9.17
N ARG A 201 -1.32 -22.94 8.72
CA ARG A 201 0.10 -22.90 8.34
C ARG A 201 0.33 -22.90 6.81
N TRP A 202 -0.74 -23.06 6.02
CA TRP A 202 -0.68 -23.26 4.56
C TRP A 202 -1.22 -22.08 3.76
N ILE A 203 -2.26 -21.41 4.26
CA ILE A 203 -2.90 -20.28 3.58
C ILE A 203 -2.61 -19.01 4.40
N PRO A 204 -2.12 -17.92 3.77
CA PRO A 204 -1.96 -16.62 4.41
C PRO A 204 -3.27 -16.17 5.08
N PRO A 205 -3.24 -15.84 6.40
CA PRO A 205 -4.43 -15.41 7.15
C PRO A 205 -5.20 -14.27 6.50
N ILE A 206 -4.48 -13.32 5.90
CA ILE A 206 -5.04 -12.16 5.19
C ILE A 206 -5.99 -12.59 4.07
N LEU A 207 -5.68 -13.66 3.33
CA LEU A 207 -6.53 -14.10 2.21
C LEU A 207 -7.82 -14.73 2.70
N MET A 208 -7.75 -15.55 3.75
CA MET A 208 -8.96 -16.09 4.38
C MET A 208 -9.83 -14.96 4.94
N ALA A 209 -9.20 -13.94 5.54
CA ALA A 209 -9.90 -12.78 6.06
C ALA A 209 -10.60 -11.98 4.96
N VAL A 210 -9.93 -11.73 3.82
CA VAL A 210 -10.53 -11.01 2.69
C VAL A 210 -11.67 -11.81 2.05
N ILE A 211 -11.45 -13.09 1.74
CA ILE A 211 -12.48 -13.93 1.09
C ILE A 211 -13.68 -14.13 2.03
N GLY A 212 -13.42 -14.55 3.27
CA GLY A 212 -14.47 -14.82 4.25
C GLY A 212 -15.19 -13.55 4.71
N GLY A 213 -14.45 -12.46 4.94
CA GLY A 213 -15.02 -11.16 5.26
C GLY A 213 -15.92 -10.63 4.14
N THR A 214 -15.50 -10.75 2.88
CA THR A 214 -16.32 -10.37 1.71
C THR A 214 -17.59 -11.20 1.64
N ALA A 215 -17.50 -12.52 1.82
CA ALA A 215 -18.67 -13.42 1.79
C ALA A 215 -19.70 -13.09 2.89
N ILE A 216 -19.23 -12.86 4.13
CA ILE A 216 -20.10 -12.49 5.26
C ILE A 216 -20.74 -11.13 5.03
N THR A 217 -19.98 -10.16 4.52
CA THR A 217 -20.49 -8.81 4.22
C THR A 217 -21.56 -8.86 3.14
N TRP A 218 -21.36 -9.68 2.10
CA TRP A 218 -22.31 -9.84 1.02
C TRP A 218 -23.62 -10.49 1.50
N LEU A 219 -23.52 -11.50 2.37
CA LEU A 219 -24.68 -12.13 2.99
C LEU A 219 -25.43 -11.16 3.91
N ALA A 220 -24.71 -10.40 4.73
CA ALA A 220 -25.30 -9.37 5.61
C ALA A 220 -25.97 -8.25 4.80
N ALA A 221 -25.37 -7.83 3.68
CA ALA A 221 -25.95 -6.85 2.76
C ALA A 221 -27.28 -7.33 2.18
N GLY A 222 -27.37 -8.61 1.79
CA GLY A 222 -28.61 -9.23 1.32
C GLY A 222 -29.72 -9.26 2.38
N LEU A 223 -29.36 -9.49 3.65
CA LEU A 223 -30.31 -9.51 4.77
C LEU A 223 -30.78 -8.10 5.19
N LEU A 224 -29.90 -7.10 5.08
CA LEU A 224 -30.16 -5.71 5.49
C LEU A 224 -30.72 -4.83 4.36
N GLY A 225 -30.78 -5.34 3.11
CA GLY A 225 -31.22 -4.57 1.94
C GLY A 225 -30.31 -3.39 1.59
N ALA A 226 -29.06 -3.40 2.05
CA ALA A 226 -28.10 -2.30 1.86
C ALA A 226 -27.08 -2.65 0.78
N GLN A 227 -26.62 -1.67 0.00
CA GLN A 227 -25.53 -1.89 -0.96
C GLN A 227 -24.16 -1.70 -0.29
N PRO A 228 -23.26 -2.68 -0.36
CA PRO A 228 -21.91 -2.53 0.17
C PRO A 228 -21.11 -1.54 -0.68
N ALA A 229 -20.28 -0.71 -0.04
CA ALA A 229 -19.30 0.09 -0.74
C ALA A 229 -18.25 -0.82 -1.40
N THR A 230 -18.24 -0.88 -2.73
CA THR A 230 -17.32 -1.73 -3.50
C THR A 230 -16.14 -0.93 -4.06
N VAL A 231 -14.98 -1.58 -4.17
CA VAL A 231 -13.83 -1.02 -4.89
C VAL A 231 -14.13 -1.05 -6.39
N GLU A 232 -13.89 0.07 -7.07
CA GLU A 232 -14.11 0.24 -8.50
C GLU A 232 -13.26 -0.75 -9.33
N ALA A 233 -13.79 -1.19 -10.48
CA ALA A 233 -13.13 -2.15 -11.34
C ALA A 233 -11.76 -1.64 -11.83
N LEU A 234 -10.71 -2.45 -11.64
CA LEU A 234 -9.37 -2.07 -12.08
C LEU A 234 -9.26 -2.14 -13.62
N PRO A 235 -8.63 -1.14 -14.27
CA PRO A 235 -8.42 -1.16 -15.70
C PRO A 235 -7.46 -2.29 -16.10
N GLY A 236 -7.89 -3.20 -16.97
CA GLY A 236 -7.10 -4.34 -17.46
C GLY A 236 -5.95 -3.99 -18.42
N ARG A 237 -5.69 -2.70 -18.69
CA ARG A 237 -4.60 -2.24 -19.56
C ARG A 237 -3.62 -1.36 -18.79
N CYS A 238 -2.33 -1.59 -19.04
CA CYS A 238 -1.26 -0.77 -18.51
C CYS A 238 -1.33 0.64 -19.12
N ARG A 239 -1.65 1.68 -18.34
CA ARG A 239 -1.64 3.07 -18.83
C ARG A 239 -0.19 3.49 -19.11
N ARG A 240 0.09 3.99 -20.31
CA ARG A 240 1.41 4.59 -20.64
C ARG A 240 1.72 5.73 -19.67
N CYS A 241 2.87 5.67 -18.99
CA CYS A 241 3.39 6.76 -18.18
C CYS A 241 3.52 8.03 -19.05
N ARG A 242 2.73 9.07 -18.76
CA ARG A 242 2.89 10.39 -19.35
C ARG A 242 3.69 11.26 -18.38
N CYS A 243 4.82 11.79 -18.83
CA CYS A 243 5.54 12.84 -18.10
C CYS A 243 4.68 14.12 -18.06
N PRO A 244 4.35 14.68 -16.88
CA PRO A 244 3.48 15.84 -16.78
C PRO A 244 4.17 17.17 -17.19
N THR A 245 5.50 17.21 -17.23
CA THR A 245 6.28 18.45 -17.38
C THR A 245 6.58 18.88 -18.82
N CYS A 246 6.33 18.04 -19.83
CA CYS A 246 6.54 18.43 -21.24
C CYS A 246 5.30 19.14 -21.81
N ALA A 247 5.19 20.45 -21.56
CA ALA A 247 4.10 21.31 -22.04
C ALA A 247 3.91 21.32 -23.58
N ARG A 248 4.92 20.89 -24.36
CA ARG A 248 4.90 20.89 -25.83
C ARG A 248 4.08 19.76 -26.48
N CYS A 249 3.62 18.77 -25.71
CA CYS A 249 2.86 17.63 -26.24
C CYS A 249 1.33 17.77 -26.08
N ARG A 250 0.83 18.91 -25.55
CA ARG A 250 -0.60 19.12 -25.25
C ARG A 250 -1.48 19.30 -26.49
N THR A 251 -0.94 19.70 -27.64
CA THR A 251 -1.75 20.09 -28.80
C THR A 251 -2.22 18.93 -29.68
N TRP A 252 -1.59 17.76 -29.61
CA TRP A 252 -1.96 16.63 -30.49
C TRP A 252 -2.96 15.65 -29.88
N CYS A 253 -3.19 15.68 -28.56
CA CYS A 253 -3.93 14.62 -27.87
C CYS A 253 -5.38 14.99 -27.47
N CYS A 254 -5.83 16.23 -27.75
CA CYS A 254 -7.18 16.73 -27.42
C CYS A 254 -8.16 16.72 -28.61
N ARG A 255 -7.84 16.09 -29.76
CA ARG A 255 -8.84 15.83 -30.81
C ARG A 255 -9.25 14.36 -30.77
N ARG A 256 -10.47 14.13 -30.27
CA ARG A 256 -11.19 12.85 -30.10
C ARG A 256 -10.61 11.93 -29.04
N TRP A 257 -11.05 12.11 -27.80
CA TRP A 257 -11.90 11.18 -27.03
C TRP A 257 -12.45 11.96 -25.84
#